data_AF-A0A919YMG6-F1
#
_entry.id   AF-A0A919YMG6-F1
#
_cell.length_a   1.000
_cell.length_b   1.000
_cell.length_c   1.000
_cell.angle_alpha   90.00
_cell.angle_beta   90.00
_cell.angle_gamma   90.00
#
_symmetry.space_group_name_H-M   'P 1'
#
loop_
_entity.id
_entity.type
_entity.pdbx_description
1 polymer ?
#
loop_
_entity_poly.entity_id
_entity_poly.type
_entity_poly.pdbx_seq_one_letter_code
_entity_poly.pdbx_strand_id
1 'polypeptide(L)'
;MTLDHSFGNASLTREAVQWPGSIALAKAKIASLRDEWNTAIESLTDEQLLQAERTRWPFANKPFYELAGWLNLELMKNASEIGYCRFLYGSSVQKSF
;
A
#
# COMPACT_ATOMS: atom_id res chain seq x y z
N MET A 1 2.46 -6.40 -0.85
CA MET A 1 3.41 -6.87 0.18
C MET A 1 2.66 -7.08 1.49
N THR A 2 2.31 -6.01 2.23
CA THR A 2 1.64 -6.10 3.55
C THR A 2 0.45 -7.07 3.59
N LEU A 3 -0.49 -6.97 2.65
CA LEU A 3 -1.65 -7.87 2.58
C LEU A 3 -1.25 -9.37 2.55
N ASP A 4 -0.32 -9.75 1.67
CA ASP A 4 0.16 -11.14 1.56
C ASP A 4 0.95 -11.59 2.80
N HIS A 5 1.73 -10.70 3.40
CA HIS A 5 2.51 -11.04 4.59
C HIS A 5 1.68 -11.12 5.88
N SER A 6 0.54 -10.44 5.93
CA SER A 6 -0.36 -10.42 7.09
C SER A 6 -1.50 -11.44 7.00
N PHE A 7 -1.98 -11.72 5.78
CA PHE A 7 -3.17 -12.54 5.54
C PHE A 7 -2.97 -13.66 4.50
N GLY A 8 -1.84 -13.66 3.79
CA GLY A 8 -1.49 -14.68 2.81
C GLY A 8 -0.35 -15.59 3.29
N ASN A 9 0.43 -16.07 2.32
CA ASN A 9 1.50 -17.04 2.57
C ASN A 9 2.86 -16.37 2.83
N ALA A 10 2.91 -15.03 2.92
CA ALA A 10 4.14 -14.25 3.10
C ALA A 10 5.22 -14.58 2.05
N SER A 11 4.80 -14.74 0.79
CA SER A 11 5.65 -15.18 -0.33
C SER A 11 5.87 -14.11 -1.39
N LEU A 12 5.03 -13.06 -1.40
CA LEU A 12 5.16 -11.97 -2.36
C LEU A 12 6.44 -11.21 -2.07
N THR A 13 7.31 -11.11 -3.09
CA THR A 13 8.54 -10.31 -3.07
C THR A 13 8.32 -9.01 -3.83
N ARG A 14 9.22 -8.03 -3.63
CA ARG A 14 9.17 -6.76 -4.36
C ARG A 14 9.32 -7.00 -5.87
N GLU A 15 10.19 -7.91 -6.26
CA GLU A 15 10.51 -8.24 -7.65
C GLU A 15 9.33 -8.92 -8.34
N ALA A 16 8.42 -9.55 -7.61
CA ALA A 16 7.19 -10.11 -8.15
C ALA A 16 6.11 -9.05 -8.45
N VAL A 17 6.26 -7.81 -7.94
CA VAL A 17 5.31 -6.71 -8.22
C VAL A 17 5.67 -6.05 -9.55
N GLN A 18 4.96 -6.45 -10.60
CA GLN A 18 5.20 -5.98 -11.97
C GLN A 18 4.25 -4.85 -12.38
N TRP A 19 4.69 -4.02 -13.32
CA TRP A 19 3.83 -3.01 -13.95
C TRP A 19 2.72 -3.69 -14.75
N PRO A 20 1.43 -3.40 -14.49
CA PRO A 20 0.31 -4.06 -15.16
C PRO A 20 0.07 -3.64 -16.62
N GLY A 21 0.94 -2.84 -17.23
CA GLY A 21 0.90 -2.51 -18.66
C GLY A 21 0.07 -1.28 -19.03
N SER A 22 -0.85 -0.81 -18.17
CA SER A 22 -1.59 0.44 -18.41
C SER A 22 -2.04 1.14 -17.14
N ILE A 23 -2.33 2.45 -17.24
CA ILE A 23 -2.88 3.24 -16.13
C ILE A 23 -4.25 2.72 -15.70
N ALA A 24 -5.09 2.28 -16.64
CA ALA A 24 -6.40 1.72 -16.31
C ALA A 24 -6.26 0.44 -15.46
N LEU A 25 -5.36 -0.46 -15.85
CA LEU A 25 -5.09 -1.69 -15.10
C LEU A 25 -4.41 -1.41 -13.76
N ALA A 26 -3.53 -0.42 -13.68
CA ALA A 26 -2.93 0.01 -12.42
C ALA A 26 -3.98 0.55 -11.43
N LYS A 27 -4.90 1.40 -11.90
CA LYS A 27 -6.01 1.91 -11.06
C LYS A 27 -6.92 0.78 -10.58
N ALA A 28 -7.28 -0.14 -11.47
CA ALA A 28 -8.10 -1.29 -11.12
C ALA A 28 -7.41 -2.17 -10.07
N LYS A 29 -6.10 -2.43 -10.23
CA LYS A 29 -5.33 -3.22 -9.27
C LYS A 29 -5.23 -2.55 -7.90
N ILE A 30 -5.01 -1.23 -7.85
CA ILE A 30 -4.99 -0.46 -6.60
C ILE A 30 -6.35 -0.51 -5.89
N ALA A 31 -7.44 -0.36 -6.64
CA ALA A 31 -8.80 -0.46 -6.08
C ALA A 31 -9.06 -1.85 -5.49
N SER A 32 -8.73 -2.92 -6.22
CA SER A 32 -8.82 -4.30 -5.72
C SER A 32 -8.04 -4.48 -4.41
N LEU A 33 -6.78 -4.02 -4.37
CA LEU A 33 -5.94 -4.15 -3.18
C LEU A 33 -6.50 -3.38 -1.97
N ARG A 34 -7.11 -2.21 -2.20
CA ARG A 34 -7.79 -1.43 -1.16
C ARG A 34 -8.99 -2.21 -0.62
N ASP A 35 -9.82 -2.77 -1.51
CA ASP A 35 -11.03 -3.47 -1.12
C ASP A 35 -10.69 -4.78 -0.38
N GLU A 36 -9.67 -5.52 -0.84
CA GLU A 36 -9.11 -6.70 -0.14
C GLU A 36 -8.57 -6.33 1.24
N TRP A 37 -7.84 -5.21 1.36
CA TRP A 37 -7.31 -4.73 2.63
C TRP A 37 -8.42 -4.34 3.60
N ASN A 38 -9.40 -3.56 3.16
CA ASN A 38 -10.52 -3.15 4.00
C ASN A 38 -11.29 -4.36 4.53
N THR A 39 -11.61 -5.32 3.64
CA THR A 39 -12.26 -6.57 4.03
C THR A 39 -11.45 -7.32 5.10
N ALA A 40 -10.12 -7.39 4.94
CA ALA A 40 -9.26 -8.06 5.89
C ALA A 40 -9.24 -7.35 7.26
N ILE A 41 -9.16 -6.02 7.30
CA ILE A 41 -9.21 -5.24 8.54
C ILE A 41 -10.56 -5.35 9.24
N GLU A 42 -11.66 -5.23 8.49
CA GLU A 42 -13.03 -5.34 9.03
C GLU A 42 -13.33 -6.71 9.64
N SER A 43 -12.58 -7.75 9.25
CA SER A 43 -12.70 -9.09 9.83
C SER A 43 -12.00 -9.27 11.18
N LEU A 44 -11.19 -8.30 11.62
CA LEU A 44 -10.41 -8.41 12.85
C LEU A 44 -11.16 -7.86 14.06
N THR A 45 -10.95 -8.49 15.21
CA THR A 45 -11.38 -7.95 16.51
C THR A 45 -10.38 -6.92 17.05
N ASP A 46 -10.82 -6.10 18.00
CA ASP A 46 -9.95 -5.13 18.68
C ASP A 46 -8.75 -5.81 19.36
N GLU A 47 -8.94 -7.00 19.95
CA GLU A 47 -7.84 -7.76 20.54
C GLU A 47 -6.82 -8.20 19.50
N GLN A 48 -7.27 -8.61 18.31
CA GLN A 48 -6.40 -9.01 17.20
C GLN A 48 -5.61 -7.83 16.64
N LEU A 49 -6.17 -6.61 16.67
CA LEU A 49 -5.44 -5.39 16.31
C LEU A 49 -4.29 -5.10 17.27
N LEU A 50 -4.38 -5.54 18.53
CA LEU A 50 -3.33 -5.36 19.54
C LEU A 50 -2.23 -6.42 19.48
N GLN A 51 -2.45 -7.54 18.79
CA GLN A 51 -1.44 -8.60 18.67
C GLN A 51 -0.46 -8.37 17.51
N ALA A 52 0.64 -9.13 17.51
CA ALA A 52 1.74 -8.96 16.56
C ALA A 52 1.86 -10.07 15.50
N GLU A 53 1.06 -11.15 15.55
CA GLU A 53 1.26 -12.34 14.70
C GLU A 53 1.09 -12.04 13.19
N ARG A 54 0.36 -10.99 12.87
CA ARG A 54 0.09 -10.52 11.50
C ARG A 54 1.07 -9.43 11.04
N THR A 55 1.96 -8.97 11.91
CA THR A 55 2.99 -7.98 11.58
C THR A 55 4.31 -8.68 11.28
N ARG A 56 4.43 -9.19 10.06
CA ARG A 56 5.61 -9.94 9.57
C ARG A 56 6.49 -9.14 8.62
N TRP A 57 5.91 -8.08 8.03
CA TRP A 57 6.59 -7.16 7.12
C TRP A 57 5.87 -5.80 7.15
N PRO A 58 6.58 -4.67 7.08
CA PRO A 58 8.05 -4.54 7.03
C PRO A 58 8.69 -4.60 8.43
N PHE A 59 7.88 -4.61 9.49
CA PHE A 59 8.31 -4.71 10.87
C PHE A 59 8.13 -6.12 11.41
N ALA A 60 8.72 -6.39 12.56
CA ALA A 60 8.45 -7.57 13.38
C ALA A 60 8.06 -7.14 14.80
N ASN A 61 7.27 -7.97 15.49
CA ASN A 61 6.90 -7.79 16.91
C ASN A 61 6.23 -6.44 17.24
N LYS A 62 5.39 -5.93 16.33
CA LYS A 62 4.60 -4.72 16.54
C LYS A 62 3.11 -5.04 16.51
N PRO A 63 2.29 -4.40 17.38
CA PRO A 63 0.84 -4.52 17.30
C PRO A 63 0.34 -4.22 15.89
N PHE A 64 -0.65 -4.95 15.44
CA PHE A 64 -1.13 -4.88 14.07
C PHE A 64 -1.72 -3.50 13.71
N TYR A 65 -2.29 -2.77 14.69
CA TYR A 65 -2.73 -1.38 14.48
C TYR A 65 -1.58 -0.45 14.05
N GLU A 66 -0.34 -0.66 14.52
CA GLU A 66 0.81 0.15 14.11
C GLU A 66 1.15 -0.10 12.64
N LEU A 67 1.05 -1.36 12.18
CA LEU A 67 1.25 -1.71 10.77
C LEU A 67 0.17 -1.07 9.89
N ALA A 68 -1.09 -1.10 10.31
CA ALA A 68 -2.19 -0.47 9.58
C ALA A 68 -2.02 1.07 9.50
N GLY A 69 -1.63 1.70 10.62
CA GLY A 69 -1.30 3.12 10.65
C GLY A 69 -0.13 3.48 9.74
N TRP A 70 0.93 2.67 9.75
CA TRP A 70 2.06 2.84 8.83
C TRP A 70 1.65 2.72 7.36
N LEU A 71 0.83 1.72 7.01
CA LEU A 71 0.38 1.56 5.62
C LEU A 71 -0.39 2.79 5.13
N ASN A 72 -1.22 3.40 5.98
CA ASN A 72 -1.90 4.66 5.65
C ASN A 72 -0.89 5.80 5.40
N LEU A 73 0.15 5.92 6.22
CA LEU A 73 1.21 6.91 6.01
C LEU A 73 1.95 6.69 4.68
N GLU A 74 2.26 5.45 4.33
CA GLU A 74 2.89 5.11 3.05
C GLU A 74 2.00 5.48 1.86
N LEU A 75 0.69 5.26 1.96
CA LEU A 75 -0.26 5.67 0.92
C LEU A 75 -0.29 7.19 0.74
N MET A 76 -0.32 7.94 1.85
CA MET A 76 -0.27 9.42 1.83
C MET A 76 1.03 9.93 1.22
N LYS A 77 2.17 9.30 1.56
CA LYS A 77 3.48 9.63 1.00
C LYS A 77 3.50 9.41 -0.51
N ASN A 78 3.09 8.22 -0.97
CA ASN A 78 3.07 7.87 -2.39
C ASN A 78 2.14 8.81 -3.19
N ALA A 79 0.96 9.16 -2.64
CA ALA A 79 0.06 10.11 -3.27
C ALA A 79 0.69 11.50 -3.42
N SER A 80 1.41 11.96 -2.39
CA SER A 80 2.13 13.23 -2.39
C SER A 80 3.25 13.24 -3.45
N GLU A 81 4.04 12.17 -3.53
CA GLU A 81 5.11 12.02 -4.54
C GLU A 81 4.56 12.04 -5.98
N ILE A 82 3.45 11.33 -6.25
CA ILE A 82 2.78 11.36 -7.55
C ILE A 82 2.29 12.79 -7.87
N GLY A 83 1.69 13.47 -6.89
CA GLY A 83 1.24 14.85 -7.04
C GLY A 83 2.39 15.79 -7.38
N TYR A 84 3.52 15.62 -6.70
CA TYR A 84 4.73 16.41 -6.95
C TYR A 84 5.30 16.16 -8.35
N CYS A 85 5.41 14.91 -8.80
CA CYS A 85 5.84 14.58 -10.16
C CYS A 85 4.92 15.22 -11.22
N ARG A 86 3.61 15.20 -11.01
CA ARG A 86 2.64 15.84 -11.93
C ARG A 86 2.80 17.35 -11.97
N PHE A 87 3.04 17.98 -10.82
CA PHE A 87 3.33 19.41 -10.74
C PHE A 87 4.58 19.75 -11.54
N LEU A 88 5.70 19.05 -11.28
CA LEU A 88 6.95 19.24 -12.01
C LEU A 88 6.78 19.05 -13.53
N TYR A 89 6.04 18.02 -13.95
CA TYR A 89 5.75 17.80 -15.36
C TYR A 89 5.00 19.00 -15.97
N GLY A 90 3.91 19.44 -15.35
CA GLY A 90 3.13 20.59 -15.82
C GLY A 90 3.94 21.88 -15.89
N SER A 91 4.78 22.14 -14.89
CA SER A 91 5.66 23.32 -14.87
C SER A 91 6.82 23.24 -15.86
N SER A 92 7.31 22.04 -16.18
CA SER A 92 8.37 21.85 -17.18
C SER A 92 7.86 22.11 -18.60
N VAL A 93 6.64 21.67 -18.92
CA VAL A 93 5.98 21.91 -20.21
C VAL A 93 5.73 23.40 -20.44
N GLN A 94 5.44 24.17 -19.38
CA GLN A 94 5.26 25.63 -19.47
C GLN A 94 6.55 26.41 -19.75
N LYS A 95 7.74 25.86 -19.46
CA LYS A 95 9.04 26.53 -19.65
C LYS A 95 9.64 26.35 -21.05
N SER A 96 8.99 25.62 -21.95
CA SER A 96 9.50 25.32 -23.30
C SER A 96 9.09 26.35 -24.39
N PHE A 97 8.85 27.61 -24.01
CA PHE A 97 8.56 28.72 -24.93
C PHE A 97 9.68 29.75 -24.91
#